data_AF-A0A345NZS3-F1
#
_entry.id   AF-A0A345NZS3-F1
#
_cell.length_a   1.000
_cell.length_b   1.000
_cell.length_c   1.000
_cell.angle_alpha   90.00
_cell.angle_beta   90.00
_cell.angle_gamma   90.00
#
_symmetry.space_group_name_H-M   'P 1'
#
loop_
_entity.id
_entity.type
_entity.pdbx_description
1 polymer ?
#
loop_
_entity_poly.entity_id
_entity_poly.type
_entity_poly.pdbx_seq_one_letter_code
_entity_poly.pdbx_strand_id
1 'polypeptide(L)'
;MSNEKGGLIKKKKKPTIIQPSVPVKKSDMDFGYTEPQKQEKPATVKPTAKPEATKIAPPTPRKKLGVGKTNSTKSLKVPTLIHSELNLLGSFMDEHKTYVILQNLIDSYVKNELTDRQQRQFDFMVEAFFEDK
;
A
#
# COMPACT_ATOMS: atom_id res chain seq x y z
N MET A 1 30.20 -60.12 -6.18
CA MET A 1 29.05 -59.79 -5.32
C MET A 1 29.55 -59.07 -4.09
N SER A 2 29.17 -57.81 -3.88
CA SER A 2 29.36 -57.10 -2.62
C SER A 2 28.24 -56.05 -2.49
N ASN A 3 27.20 -56.43 -1.76
CA ASN A 3 26.09 -55.57 -1.37
C ASN A 3 26.51 -54.74 -0.16
N GLU A 4 27.04 -53.53 -0.38
CA GLU A 4 27.27 -52.58 0.70
C GLU A 4 25.99 -51.80 1.00
N LYS A 5 25.25 -52.36 1.95
CA LYS A 5 24.08 -51.79 2.59
C LYS A 5 24.45 -50.49 3.32
N GLY A 6 23.69 -49.43 3.02
CA GLY A 6 23.28 -48.41 4.00
C GLY A 6 24.37 -47.55 4.62
N GLY A 7 24.70 -46.43 3.96
CA GLY A 7 25.42 -45.33 4.60
C GLY A 7 24.65 -44.78 5.80
N LEU A 8 25.21 -44.97 6.99
CA LEU A 8 24.68 -44.54 8.28
C LEU A 8 24.60 -43.00 8.33
N ILE A 9 23.38 -42.46 8.26
CA ILE A 9 23.12 -41.01 8.40
C ILE A 9 23.56 -40.57 9.80
N LYS A 10 24.73 -39.93 9.88
CA LYS A 10 25.22 -39.27 11.10
C LYS A 10 24.34 -38.06 11.39
N LYS A 11 23.38 -38.22 12.30
CA LYS A 11 22.52 -37.12 12.80
C LYS A 11 23.41 -36.02 13.40
N LYS A 12 23.55 -34.89 12.69
CA LYS A 12 24.08 -33.66 13.28
C LYS A 12 23.09 -33.12 14.31
N LYS A 13 23.62 -32.70 15.46
CA LYS A 13 22.90 -32.34 16.69
C LYS A 13 21.87 -31.22 16.43
N LYS A 14 20.66 -31.39 16.95
CA LYS A 14 19.58 -30.38 17.02
C LYS A 14 19.83 -29.39 18.19
N PRO A 15 19.12 -28.25 18.24
CA PRO A 15 19.70 -26.92 18.31
C PRO A 15 19.98 -26.46 19.74
N THR A 16 20.91 -25.51 19.86
CA THR A 16 21.15 -24.72 21.07
C THR A 16 19.84 -24.13 21.59
N ILE A 17 19.50 -24.45 22.83
CA ILE A 17 18.40 -23.85 23.58
C ILE A 17 18.68 -22.35 23.69
N ILE A 18 17.87 -21.53 23.02
CA ILE A 18 17.94 -20.08 23.12
C ILE A 18 17.45 -19.71 24.52
N GLN A 19 18.35 -19.24 25.38
CA GLN A 19 17.99 -18.62 26.65
C GLN A 19 17.52 -17.18 26.37
N PRO A 20 16.41 -16.71 26.97
CA PRO A 20 16.01 -15.31 26.86
C PRO A 20 17.04 -14.41 27.56
N SER A 21 17.29 -13.24 26.97
CA SER A 21 18.19 -12.23 27.55
C SER A 21 17.63 -11.67 28.86
N VAL A 22 18.54 -11.36 29.79
CA VAL A 22 18.23 -10.72 31.08
C VAL A 22 17.52 -9.38 30.83
N PRO A 23 16.42 -9.07 31.53
CA PRO A 23 15.72 -7.80 31.33
C PRO A 23 16.62 -6.62 31.70
N VAL A 24 16.81 -5.72 30.73
CA VAL A 24 17.50 -4.45 30.92
C VAL A 24 16.73 -3.63 31.94
N LYS A 25 17.39 -3.22 33.04
CA LYS A 25 16.83 -2.25 33.99
C LYS A 25 16.44 -1.00 33.22
N LYS A 26 15.15 -0.65 33.24
CA LYS A 26 14.68 0.66 32.79
C LYS A 26 15.38 1.69 33.69
N SER A 27 16.28 2.47 33.11
CA SER A 27 16.57 3.78 33.69
C SER A 27 15.29 4.59 33.52
N ASP A 28 14.67 4.99 34.63
CA ASP A 28 13.69 6.08 34.66
C ASP A 28 14.41 7.35 34.22
N MET A 29 14.63 7.46 32.91
CA MET A 29 14.72 8.76 32.28
C MET A 29 13.27 9.21 32.17
N ASP A 30 12.78 9.76 33.27
CA ASP A 30 11.65 10.68 33.28
C ASP A 30 11.88 11.66 32.13
N PHE A 31 11.16 11.45 31.04
CA PHE A 31 11.10 12.39 29.93
C PHE A 31 10.25 13.56 30.42
N GLY A 32 10.84 14.34 31.34
CA GLY A 32 10.27 15.55 31.90
C GLY A 32 10.17 16.59 30.81
N TYR A 33 9.00 16.68 30.20
CA TYR A 33 8.65 17.85 29.41
C TYR A 33 8.52 19.03 30.37
N THR A 34 9.53 19.90 30.42
CA THR A 34 9.40 21.21 31.04
C THR A 34 8.62 22.12 30.10
N GLU A 35 7.33 22.34 30.41
CA GLU A 35 6.57 23.43 29.80
C GLU A 35 7.23 24.78 30.15
N PRO A 36 7.43 25.69 29.17
CA PRO A 36 7.75 27.07 29.50
C PRO A 36 6.51 27.73 30.12
N GLN A 37 6.58 28.04 31.42
CA GLN A 37 5.58 28.86 32.11
C GLN A 37 5.46 30.22 31.40
N LYS A 38 4.37 30.41 30.65
CA LYS A 38 3.93 31.73 30.19
C LYS A 38 3.27 32.45 31.35
N GLN A 39 3.91 33.52 31.82
CA GLN A 39 3.35 34.46 32.79
C GLN A 39 2.06 35.09 32.23
N GLU A 40 0.97 34.97 32.98
CA GLU A 40 -0.29 35.67 32.75
C GLU A 40 -0.16 37.17 33.07
N LYS A 41 -0.62 38.02 32.14
CA LYS A 41 -1.33 39.27 32.45
C LYS A 41 -2.47 39.46 31.42
N PRO A 42 -3.69 39.87 31.83
CA PRO A 42 -4.87 39.87 30.97
C PRO A 42 -5.13 41.24 30.33
N ALA A 43 -5.55 41.27 29.06
CA ALA A 43 -6.36 42.35 28.48
C ALA A 43 -6.96 41.92 27.12
N THR A 44 -8.28 41.72 27.13
CA THR A 44 -9.28 41.90 26.05
C THR A 44 -8.80 42.40 24.69
N VAL A 45 -9.05 41.61 23.62
CA VAL A 45 -9.74 42.03 22.37
C VAL A 45 -10.29 40.77 21.63
N LYS A 46 -11.62 40.69 21.42
CA LYS A 46 -12.28 39.86 20.36
C LYS A 46 -12.41 40.76 19.10
N PRO A 47 -12.69 40.28 17.86
CA PRO A 47 -13.11 38.94 17.42
C PRO A 47 -12.44 38.47 16.09
N THR A 48 -12.96 37.36 15.54
CA THR A 48 -12.87 36.89 14.13
C THR A 48 -11.70 35.98 13.74
N ALA A 49 -11.98 34.68 13.72
CA ALA A 49 -11.64 33.82 12.59
C ALA A 49 -12.51 32.56 12.64
N LYS A 50 -13.29 32.35 11.58
CA LYS A 50 -14.09 31.15 11.31
C LYS A 50 -13.15 29.94 11.28
N PRO A 51 -13.54 28.75 11.76
CA PRO A 51 -12.77 27.56 11.46
C PRO A 51 -12.85 27.34 9.94
N GLU A 52 -11.70 27.48 9.27
CA GLU A 52 -11.55 27.12 7.88
C GLU A 52 -11.97 25.66 7.72
N ALA A 53 -13.09 25.46 7.01
CA ALA A 53 -13.44 24.17 6.47
C ALA A 53 -12.25 23.66 5.68
N THR A 54 -11.64 22.59 6.18
CA THR A 54 -10.62 21.82 5.48
C THR A 54 -11.23 21.41 4.15
N LYS A 55 -10.89 22.15 3.08
CA LYS A 55 -11.27 21.80 1.72
C LYS A 55 -10.57 20.50 1.41
N ILE A 56 -11.28 19.40 1.56
CA ILE A 56 -10.92 18.11 0.99
C ILE A 56 -10.81 18.37 -0.52
N ALA A 57 -9.59 18.44 -1.02
CA ALA A 57 -9.35 18.57 -2.45
C ALA A 57 -10.06 17.40 -3.16
N PRO A 58 -10.77 17.66 -4.27
CA PRO A 58 -11.41 16.59 -5.01
C PRO A 58 -10.34 15.62 -5.53
N PRO A 59 -10.63 14.30 -5.55
CA PRO A 59 -9.70 13.31 -6.06
C PRO A 59 -9.31 13.69 -7.50
N THR A 60 -8.02 13.82 -7.74
CA THR A 60 -7.48 14.08 -9.08
C THR A 60 -7.95 12.95 -9.99
N PRO A 61 -8.66 13.25 -11.10
CA PRO A 61 -9.10 12.21 -12.00
C PRO A 61 -7.87 11.58 -12.66
N ARG A 62 -7.74 10.26 -12.52
CA ARG A 62 -6.67 9.48 -13.17
C ARG A 62 -6.62 9.86 -14.65
N LYS A 63 -5.41 10.18 -15.12
CA LYS A 63 -5.12 10.73 -16.46
C LYS A 63 -5.82 9.89 -17.53
N LYS A 64 -6.56 10.54 -18.45
CA LYS A 64 -7.34 9.86 -19.50
C LYS A 64 -6.47 8.86 -20.27
N LEU A 65 -6.89 7.60 -20.29
CA LEU A 65 -6.21 6.47 -20.93
C LEU A 65 -6.33 6.55 -22.47
N GLY A 66 -5.68 7.54 -23.06
CA GLY A 66 -5.50 7.63 -24.51
C GLY A 66 -4.33 6.77 -24.96
N VAL A 67 -4.45 6.08 -26.09
CA VAL A 67 -3.27 5.53 -26.78
C VAL A 67 -2.77 6.58 -27.77
N GLY A 68 -1.51 7.00 -27.61
CA GLY A 68 -0.85 8.04 -28.41
C GLY A 68 0.65 8.07 -28.12
N LYS A 69 1.43 8.76 -28.96
CA LYS A 69 2.92 8.75 -28.98
C LYS A 69 3.59 9.10 -27.63
N THR A 70 2.84 9.65 -26.68
CA THR A 70 3.32 10.09 -25.36
C THR A 70 2.99 9.12 -24.22
N ASN A 71 2.19 8.08 -24.46
CA ASN A 71 1.80 7.12 -23.42
C ASN A 71 2.60 5.83 -23.57
N SER A 72 3.48 5.57 -22.59
CA SER A 72 4.24 4.33 -22.51
C SER A 72 3.29 3.17 -22.22
N THR A 73 3.09 2.29 -23.20
CA THR A 73 2.32 1.06 -23.01
C THR A 73 3.25 -0.06 -22.52
N LYS A 74 2.76 -0.85 -21.56
CA LYS A 74 3.42 -2.06 -21.08
C LYS A 74 2.53 -3.25 -21.40
N SER A 75 3.14 -4.37 -21.80
CA SER A 75 2.42 -5.63 -22.03
C SER A 75 2.48 -6.52 -20.79
N LEU A 76 1.37 -7.20 -20.50
CA LEU A 76 1.22 -8.17 -19.43
C LEU A 76 0.99 -9.55 -20.07
N LYS A 77 1.74 -10.58 -19.66
CA LYS A 77 1.47 -11.96 -20.05
C LYS A 77 0.43 -12.56 -19.11
N VAL A 78 -0.64 -13.09 -19.67
CA VAL A 78 -1.73 -13.75 -18.92
C VAL A 78 -2.02 -15.14 -19.50
N PRO A 79 -2.50 -16.08 -18.66
CA PRO A 79 -3.00 -17.37 -19.13
C PRO A 79 -4.07 -17.23 -20.23
N THR A 80 -4.14 -18.21 -21.12
CA THR A 80 -5.05 -18.21 -22.28
C THR A 80 -6.52 -18.10 -21.87
N LEU A 81 -6.91 -18.78 -20.78
CA LEU A 81 -8.27 -18.74 -20.24
C LEU A 81 -8.68 -17.31 -19.84
N ILE A 82 -7.83 -16.60 -19.09
CA ILE A 82 -8.08 -15.22 -18.68
C ILE A 82 -8.11 -14.29 -19.90
N HIS A 83 -7.23 -14.51 -20.88
CA HIS A 83 -7.24 -13.73 -22.11
C HIS A 83 -8.56 -13.89 -22.88
N SER A 84 -9.10 -15.11 -23.01
CA SER A 84 -10.41 -15.32 -23.63
C SER A 84 -11.55 -14.67 -22.83
N GLU A 85 -11.52 -14.75 -21.50
CA GLU A 85 -12.53 -14.13 -20.64
C GLU A 85 -12.50 -12.61 -20.74
N LEU A 86 -11.32 -11.99 -20.75
CA LEU A 86 -11.17 -10.55 -20.94
C LEU A 86 -11.68 -10.10 -22.32
N ASN A 87 -11.44 -10.90 -23.36
CA ASN A 87 -11.92 -10.59 -24.71
C ASN A 87 -13.44 -10.72 -24.79
N LEU A 88 -14.01 -11.76 -24.17
CA LEU A 88 -15.45 -11.94 -24.08
C LEU A 88 -16.10 -10.82 -23.26
N LEU A 89 -15.50 -10.41 -22.14
CA LEU A 89 -15.97 -9.28 -21.34
C LEU A 89 -16.03 -8.00 -22.16
N GLY A 90 -15.04 -7.78 -23.04
CA GLY A 90 -15.03 -6.66 -23.98
C GLY A 90 -16.16 -6.67 -25.02
N SER A 91 -16.86 -7.79 -25.22
CA SER A 91 -18.06 -7.85 -26.06
C SER A 91 -19.33 -7.38 -25.34
N PHE A 92 -19.33 -7.41 -24.00
CA PHE A 92 -20.45 -6.94 -23.17
C PHE A 92 -20.29 -5.48 -22.72
N MET A 93 -19.08 -4.93 -22.83
CA MET A 93 -18.79 -3.53 -22.54
C MET A 93 -18.80 -2.72 -23.83
N ASP A 94 -19.25 -1.46 -23.76
CA ASP A 94 -19.19 -0.52 -24.90
C ASP A 94 -17.73 -0.22 -25.34
N GLU A 95 -16.76 -0.52 -24.47
CA GLU A 95 -15.33 -0.30 -24.72
C GLU A 95 -14.58 -1.61 -24.99
N HIS A 96 -14.13 -1.80 -26.22
CA HIS A 96 -13.38 -3.00 -26.63
C HIS A 96 -11.88 -2.96 -26.28
N LYS A 97 -11.40 -1.87 -25.69
CA LYS A 97 -9.97 -1.70 -25.41
C LYS A 97 -9.62 -2.40 -24.10
N THR A 98 -8.79 -3.45 -24.19
CA THR A 98 -8.41 -4.30 -23.06
C THR A 98 -7.89 -3.51 -21.86
N TYR A 99 -7.13 -2.44 -22.09
CA TYR A 99 -6.60 -1.62 -21.00
C TYR A 99 -7.67 -0.85 -20.23
N VAL A 100 -8.79 -0.50 -20.87
CA VAL A 100 -9.91 0.19 -20.20
C VAL A 100 -10.74 -0.80 -19.41
N ILE A 101 -10.97 -1.99 -19.96
CA ILE A 101 -11.59 -3.12 -19.25
C ILE A 101 -10.80 -3.42 -17.97
N LEU A 102 -9.47 -3.56 -18.07
CA LEU A 102 -8.61 -3.78 -16.91
C LEU A 102 -8.67 -2.63 -15.90
N GLN A 103 -8.70 -1.38 -16.35
CA GLN A 103 -8.85 -0.23 -15.45
C GLN A 103 -10.19 -0.28 -14.70
N ASN A 104 -11.28 -0.57 -15.40
CA ASN A 104 -12.61 -0.66 -14.80
C ASN A 104 -12.71 -1.81 -13.79
N LEU A 105 -12.07 -2.96 -14.09
CA LEU A 105 -11.97 -4.07 -13.14
C LEU A 105 -11.20 -3.68 -11.88
N ILE A 106 -10.05 -2.99 -12.03
CA ILE A 106 -9.28 -2.49 -10.89
C ILE A 106 -10.09 -1.49 -10.08
N ASP A 107 -10.71 -0.50 -10.73
CA ASP A 107 -11.48 0.55 -10.06
C ASP A 107 -12.70 -0.02 -9.33
N SER A 108 -13.38 -1.01 -9.93
CA SER A 108 -14.51 -1.71 -9.30
C SER A 108 -14.06 -2.50 -8.08
N TYR A 109 -12.96 -3.24 -8.18
CA TYR A 109 -12.41 -4.02 -7.06
C TYR A 109 -11.98 -3.11 -5.91
N VAL A 110 -11.26 -2.02 -6.21
CA VAL A 110 -10.82 -1.06 -5.19
C VAL A 110 -12.01 -0.43 -4.47
N LYS A 111 -13.07 -0.07 -5.19
CA LYS A 111 -14.25 0.58 -4.59
C LYS A 111 -15.11 -0.37 -3.76
N ASN A 112 -15.27 -1.61 -4.20
CA ASN A 112 -16.26 -2.53 -3.63
C ASN A 112 -15.67 -3.53 -2.63
N GLU A 113 -14.44 -3.98 -2.83
CA GLU A 113 -13.84 -5.08 -2.05
C GLU A 113 -12.81 -4.59 -1.01
N LEU A 114 -12.19 -3.42 -1.22
CA LEU A 114 -11.18 -2.90 -0.30
C LEU A 114 -11.81 -2.05 0.81
N THR A 115 -11.27 -2.20 2.02
CA THR A 115 -11.57 -1.32 3.16
C THR A 115 -11.01 0.09 2.92
N ASP A 116 -11.58 1.11 3.56
CA ASP A 116 -11.12 2.51 3.47
C ASP A 116 -9.61 2.67 3.70
N ARG A 117 -9.06 1.90 4.65
CA ARG A 117 -7.62 1.92 4.93
C ARG A 117 -6.81 1.37 3.76
N GLN A 118 -7.24 0.27 3.17
CA GLN A 118 -6.58 -0.36 2.02
C GLN A 118 -6.70 0.49 0.76
N GLN A 119 -7.84 1.15 0.55
CA GLN A 119 -8.04 2.09 -0.57
C GLN A 119 -7.02 3.24 -0.49
N ARG A 120 -6.88 3.88 0.69
CA ARG A 120 -5.88 4.95 0.89
C ARG A 120 -4.45 4.47 0.67
N GLN A 121 -4.12 3.25 1.11
CA GLN A 121 -2.80 2.66 0.87
C GLN A 121 -2.56 2.42 -0.62
N PHE A 122 -3.57 1.89 -1.33
CA PHE A 122 -3.49 1.66 -2.77
C PHE A 122 -3.26 2.97 -3.53
N ASP A 123 -4.04 4.01 -3.24
CA ASP A 123 -3.90 5.31 -3.89
C ASP A 123 -2.53 5.95 -3.61
N PHE A 124 -2.06 5.91 -2.35
CA PHE A 124 -0.72 6.41 -2.00
C PHE A 124 0.40 5.67 -2.76
N MET A 125 0.33 4.34 -2.86
CA MET A 125 1.31 3.57 -3.62
C MET A 125 1.25 3.91 -5.11
N VAL A 126 0.05 4.04 -5.67
CA VAL A 126 -0.16 4.42 -7.07
C VAL A 126 0.46 5.78 -7.36
N GLU A 127 0.20 6.79 -6.53
CA GLU A 127 0.78 8.13 -6.67
C GLU A 127 2.31 8.09 -6.66
N ALA A 128 2.91 7.42 -5.67
CA ALA A 128 4.37 7.29 -5.58
C ALA A 128 5.00 6.65 -6.83
N PHE A 129 4.39 5.59 -7.37
CA PHE A 129 4.89 4.92 -8.58
C PHE A 129 4.80 5.78 -9.85
N PHE A 130 3.92 6.78 -9.88
CA PHE A 130 3.74 7.67 -11.02
C PHE A 130 4.48 9.01 -10.89
N GLU A 131 4.85 9.44 -9.68
CA GLU A 131 5.68 10.64 -9.47
C GLU A 131 7.17 10.41 -9.78
N ASP A 132 7.67 9.18 -9.65
CA ASP A 132 9.07 8.81 -9.93
C ASP A 132 9.43 8.76 -11.45
N LYS A 133 8.59 9.33 -12.33
CA LYS A 133 8.75 9.30 -13.80
C LYS A 133 8.62 10.67 -14.44
#